data_AF-A0A7C7XGU6-F1
#
_entry.id   AF-A0A7C7XGU6-F1
#
_cell.length_a   1.000
_cell.length_b   1.000
_cell.length_c   1.000
_cell.angle_alpha   90.00
_cell.angle_beta   90.00
_cell.angle_gamma   90.00
#
_symmetry.space_group_name_H-M   'P 1'
#
loop_
_entity.id
_entity.type
_entity.pdbx_description
1 polymer ?
#
loop_
_entity_poly.entity_id
_entity_poly.type
_entity_poly.pdbx_seq_one_letter_code
_entity_poly.pdbx_strand_id
1 'polypeptide(L)'
;MSRRKPIVGMWFTLIALSVSMSMTGLGPQEYEPLFGMWPTAVVVWLILTLFFDWVIQSTGLGAVQVAVILALTQILGTGVGGVMMEGMPFGDALIAAGFTMLFWVVPGGVYGWLSD
;
A
#
# COMPACT_ATOMS: atom_id res chain seq x y z
N MET A 1 -5.24 -13.37 -20.74
CA MET A 1 -4.44 -12.13 -20.81
C MET A 1 -3.17 -12.27 -19.96
N SER A 2 -2.08 -11.60 -20.34
CA SER A 2 -0.82 -11.65 -19.59
C SER A 2 -0.90 -10.79 -18.32
N ARG A 3 -0.85 -11.42 -17.14
CA ARG A 3 -0.91 -10.75 -15.82
C ARG A 3 0.33 -9.92 -15.48
N ARG A 4 1.38 -9.99 -16.30
CA ARG A 4 2.60 -9.21 -16.09
C ARG A 4 2.33 -7.70 -16.15
N LYS A 5 1.41 -7.27 -17.02
CA LYS A 5 1.05 -5.85 -17.17
C LYS A 5 0.45 -5.25 -15.90
N PRO A 6 -0.62 -5.81 -15.30
CA PRO A 6 -1.21 -5.23 -14.09
C PRO A 6 -0.28 -5.29 -12.88
N ILE A 7 0.51 -6.37 -12.73
CA ILE A 7 1.53 -6.47 -11.67
C ILE A 7 2.57 -5.35 -11.80
N VAL A 8 3.19 -5.18 -12.97
CA VAL A 8 4.22 -4.15 -13.16
C VAL A 8 3.64 -2.74 -13.01
N GLY A 9 2.41 -2.51 -13.48
CA GLY A 9 1.74 -1.21 -13.35
C GLY A 9 1.45 -0.83 -11.90
N MET A 10 0.92 -1.76 -11.10
CA MET A 10 0.70 -1.55 -9.67
C MET A 10 2.01 -1.26 -8.93
N TRP A 11 3.04 -2.07 -9.20
CA TRP A 11 4.36 -1.92 -8.59
C TRP A 11 4.98 -0.54 -8.88
N PHE A 12 4.92 -0.10 -10.13
CA PHE A 12 5.44 1.22 -10.50
C PHE A 12 4.63 2.35 -9.85
N THR A 13 3.32 2.21 -9.75
CA THR A 13 2.44 3.19 -9.10
C THR A 13 2.78 3.35 -7.61
N LEU A 14 3.05 2.24 -6.91
CA LEU A 14 3.49 2.27 -5.50
C LEU A 14 4.82 3.01 -5.32
N ILE A 15 5.78 2.79 -6.23
CA ILE A 15 7.06 3.50 -6.23
C ILE A 15 6.82 5.00 -6.47
N ALA A 16 6.02 5.37 -7.47
CA ALA A 16 5.72 6.76 -7.79
C ALA A 16 5.02 7.49 -6.63
N LEU A 17 4.09 6.82 -5.95
CA LEU A 17 3.45 7.34 -4.74
C LEU A 17 4.45 7.53 -3.60
N SER A 18 5.37 6.58 -3.41
CA SER A 18 6.43 6.69 -2.40
C SER A 18 7.35 7.87 -2.65
N VAL A 19 7.75 8.09 -3.92
CA VAL A 19 8.53 9.26 -4.34
C VAL A 19 7.74 10.54 -4.07
N SER A 20 6.48 10.60 -4.51
CA SER A 20 5.63 11.78 -4.31
C SER A 20 5.51 12.12 -2.82
N MET A 21 5.29 11.11 -1.97
CA MET A 21 5.21 11.30 -0.53
C MET A 21 6.52 11.78 0.09
N SER A 22 7.67 11.25 -0.34
CA SER A 22 8.97 11.69 0.17
C SER A 22 9.24 13.18 -0.06
N MET A 23 8.62 13.79 -1.08
CA MET A 23 8.75 15.22 -1.39
C MET A 23 7.84 16.12 -0.53
N THR A 24 6.89 15.55 0.22
CA THR A 24 5.91 16.32 1.03
C THR A 24 6.38 16.60 2.47
N GLY A 25 7.48 15.98 2.92
CA GLY A 25 7.92 16.06 4.31
C GLY A 25 7.06 15.24 5.30
N LEU A 26 5.97 14.62 4.84
CA LEU A 26 5.13 13.68 5.62
C LEU A 26 5.69 12.25 5.59
N GLY A 27 7.01 12.11 5.34
CA GLY A 27 7.69 10.83 5.29
C GLY A 27 7.71 10.14 6.65
N PRO A 28 7.82 8.80 6.69
CA PRO A 28 7.94 8.08 7.95
C PRO A 28 9.17 8.54 8.74
N GLN A 29 9.16 8.31 10.05
CA GLN A 29 10.33 8.52 10.92
C GLN A 29 11.60 7.87 10.36
N GLU A 30 12.76 8.36 10.78
CA GLU A 30 14.08 7.86 10.38
C GLU A 30 14.24 6.37 10.73
N TYR A 31 13.93 5.49 9.78
CA TYR A 31 14.28 4.08 9.84
C TYR A 31 15.68 3.89 9.22
N GLU A 32 16.44 2.91 9.70
CA GLU A 32 17.66 2.42 9.03
C GLU A 32 17.33 1.19 8.17
N PRO A 33 16.91 1.37 6.91
CA PRO A 33 16.57 0.27 6.00
C PRO A 33 17.80 -0.57 5.64
N LEU A 34 17.62 -1.89 5.64
CA LEU A 34 18.67 -2.91 5.39
C LEU A 34 19.53 -2.66 4.14
N PHE A 35 18.96 -2.07 3.09
CA PHE A 35 19.65 -1.80 1.82
C PHE A 35 19.64 -0.32 1.42
N GLY A 36 19.31 0.58 2.36
CA GLY A 36 18.96 1.96 2.05
C GLY A 36 17.49 2.12 1.64
N MET A 37 16.96 3.35 1.76
CA MET A 37 15.52 3.62 1.66
C MET A 37 14.92 3.15 0.32
N TRP A 38 15.52 3.56 -0.79
CA TRP A 38 14.96 3.28 -2.11
C TRP A 38 15.10 1.83 -2.55
N PRO A 39 16.27 1.16 -2.40
CA PRO A 39 16.38 -0.26 -2.72
C PRO A 39 15.41 -1.12 -1.89
N THR A 40 15.27 -0.83 -0.59
CA THR A 40 14.31 -1.53 0.26
C THR A 40 12.87 -1.29 -0.19
N ALA A 41 12.47 -0.05 -0.50
CA ALA A 41 11.12 0.26 -0.96
C ALA A 41 10.76 -0.49 -2.25
N VAL A 42 11.68 -0.51 -3.23
CA VAL A 42 11.48 -1.20 -4.52
C VAL A 42 11.17 -2.69 -4.31
N VAL A 43 11.91 -3.35 -3.42
CA VAL A 43 11.72 -4.78 -3.09
C VAL A 43 10.43 -5.01 -2.33
N VAL A 44 10.15 -4.21 -1.30
CA VAL A 44 8.92 -4.33 -0.48
C VAL A 44 7.68 -4.17 -1.35
N TRP A 45 7.66 -3.17 -2.23
CA TRP A 45 6.52 -2.96 -3.12
C TRP A 45 6.35 -4.07 -4.14
N LEU A 46 7.44 -4.70 -4.59
CA LEU A 46 7.34 -5.86 -5.47
C LEU A 46 6.66 -7.03 -4.74
N ILE A 47 7.10 -7.34 -3.52
CA ILE A 47 6.52 -8.39 -2.69
C ILE A 47 5.03 -8.11 -2.43
N LEU A 48 4.70 -6.87 -2.04
CA LEU A 48 3.32 -6.47 -1.77
C LEU A 48 2.42 -6.60 -3.01
N THR A 49 2.94 -6.27 -4.20
CA THR A 49 2.20 -6.41 -5.45
C THR A 49 1.96 -7.88 -5.80
N LEU A 50 2.96 -8.75 -5.61
CA LEU A 50 2.80 -10.20 -5.81
C LEU A 50 1.81 -10.80 -4.83
N PHE A 51 1.84 -10.36 -3.56
CA PHE A 51 0.84 -10.73 -2.56
C PHE A 51 -0.57 -10.29 -2.99
N PHE A 52 -0.72 -9.07 -3.49
CA PHE A 52 -2.01 -8.56 -3.95
C PHE A 52 -2.59 -9.38 -5.13
N ASP A 53 -1.78 -9.70 -6.14
CA ASP A 53 -2.19 -10.59 -7.23
C ASP A 53 -2.59 -11.98 -6.70
N TRP A 54 -1.85 -12.53 -5.74
CA TRP A 54 -2.21 -13.79 -5.09
C TRP A 54 -3.56 -13.71 -4.35
N VAL A 55 -3.86 -12.61 -3.65
CA VAL A 55 -5.16 -12.42 -2.98
C VAL A 55 -6.30 -12.37 -3.99
N ILE A 56 -6.13 -11.63 -5.09
CA ILE A 56 -7.14 -11.59 -6.16
C ILE A 56 -7.38 -12.99 -6.72
N GLN A 57 -6.33 -13.76 -6.97
CA GLN A 57 -6.44 -15.13 -7.46
C GLN A 57 -7.14 -16.07 -6.48
N SER A 58 -6.85 -15.92 -5.20
CA SER A 58 -7.38 -16.79 -4.16
C SER A 58 -8.84 -16.50 -3.82
N THR A 59 -9.26 -15.24 -3.99
CA THR A 59 -10.60 -14.78 -3.58
C THR A 59 -11.57 -14.62 -4.75
N GLY A 60 -11.08 -14.41 -5.97
CA GLY A 60 -11.90 -14.11 -7.14
C GLY A 60 -12.57 -12.72 -7.09
N LEU A 61 -12.21 -11.87 -6.13
CA LEU A 61 -12.76 -10.53 -5.97
C LEU A 61 -12.14 -9.53 -6.95
N GLY A 62 -12.86 -8.43 -7.22
CA GLY A 62 -12.34 -7.33 -8.03
C GLY A 62 -11.18 -6.60 -7.34
N ALA A 63 -10.24 -6.06 -8.14
CA ALA A 63 -9.01 -5.46 -7.61
C ALA A 63 -9.25 -4.32 -6.61
N VAL A 64 -10.17 -3.39 -6.91
CA VAL A 64 -10.49 -2.28 -6.00
C VAL A 64 -11.13 -2.78 -4.71
N GLN A 65 -11.96 -3.82 -4.77
CA GLN A 65 -12.56 -4.42 -3.58
C GLN A 65 -11.49 -5.06 -2.69
N VAL A 66 -10.55 -5.81 -3.27
CA VAL A 66 -9.40 -6.36 -2.53
C VAL A 66 -8.57 -5.24 -1.91
N ALA A 67 -8.29 -4.17 -2.65
CA ALA A 67 -7.54 -3.03 -2.14
C ALA A 67 -8.20 -2.38 -0.92
N VAL A 68 -9.52 -2.13 -0.97
CA VAL A 68 -10.27 -1.56 0.15
C VAL A 68 -10.25 -2.50 1.37
N ILE A 69 -10.45 -3.80 1.17
CA ILE A 69 -10.43 -4.78 2.28
C ILE A 69 -9.07 -4.80 2.96
N LEU A 70 -7.97 -4.84 2.19
CA LEU A 70 -6.62 -4.84 2.73
C LEU A 70 -6.30 -3.54 3.46
N ALA A 71 -6.70 -2.40 2.90
CA ALA A 71 -6.53 -1.10 3.54
C ALA A 71 -7.26 -1.01 4.88
N LEU A 72 -8.54 -1.39 4.93
CA LEU A 72 -9.33 -1.38 6.15
C LEU A 72 -8.77 -2.35 7.19
N THR A 73 -8.33 -3.53 6.76
CA THR A 73 -7.71 -4.52 7.65
C THR A 73 -6.44 -3.97 8.28
N GLN A 74 -5.59 -3.28 7.49
CA GLN A 74 -4.40 -2.62 8.00
C GLN A 74 -4.75 -1.48 8.97
N ILE A 75 -5.73 -0.63 8.64
CA ILE A 75 -6.18 0.47 9.51
C ILE A 75 -6.70 -0.04 10.85
N LEU A 76 -7.51 -1.11 10.84
CA LEU A 76 -8.01 -1.73 12.06
C LEU A 76 -6.89 -2.40 12.86
N GLY A 77 -5.95 -3.06 12.17
CA GLY A 77 -4.86 -3.79 12.80
C GLY A 77 -3.79 -2.89 13.42
N THR A 78 -3.43 -1.78 12.77
CA THR A 78 -2.33 -0.91 13.21
C THR A 78 -2.80 0.46 13.67
N GLY A 79 -3.76 1.08 12.98
CA GLY A 79 -4.24 2.42 13.30
C GLY A 79 -5.11 2.44 14.56
N VAL A 80 -6.15 1.62 14.61
CA VAL A 80 -7.05 1.53 15.77
C VAL A 80 -6.32 0.98 16.99
N GLY A 81 -5.48 -0.05 16.81
CA GLY A 81 -4.59 -0.57 17.85
C GLY A 81 -3.68 0.51 18.43
N GLY A 82 -3.03 1.31 17.56
CA GLY A 82 -2.17 2.41 17.99
C GLY A 82 -2.90 3.45 18.85
N VAL A 83 -4.13 3.83 18.48
CA VAL A 83 -4.92 4.80 19.26
C VAL A 83 -5.39 4.20 20.59
N MET A 84 -5.96 2.99 20.55
CA MET A 84 -6.63 2.41 21.71
C MET A 84 -5.68 1.75 22.72
N MET A 85 -4.52 1.26 22.27
CA MET A 85 -3.60 0.49 23.08
C MET A 85 -2.27 1.21 23.32
N GLU A 86 -1.79 1.99 22.35
CA GLU A 86 -0.47 2.62 22.40
C GLU A 86 -0.53 4.13 22.69
N GLY A 87 -1.74 4.70 22.77
CA GLY A 87 -1.95 6.12 23.07
C GLY A 87 -1.60 7.07 21.92
N MET A 88 -1.61 6.58 20.68
CA MET A 88 -1.38 7.41 19.49
C MET A 88 -2.44 8.53 19.37
N PRO A 89 -2.05 9.77 19.02
CA PRO A 89 -3.00 10.83 18.75
C PRO A 89 -3.97 10.45 17.62
N PHE A 90 -5.26 10.67 17.85
CA PHE A 90 -6.30 10.35 16.86
C PHE A 90 -6.08 11.06 15.51
N GLY A 91 -5.60 12.31 15.54
CA GLY A 91 -5.27 13.06 14.33
C GLY A 91 -4.21 12.38 13.47
N ASP A 92 -3.13 11.89 14.09
CA ASP A 92 -2.05 11.20 13.38
C ASP A 92 -2.51 9.85 12.83
N ALA A 93 -3.33 9.13 13.60
CA ALA A 93 -3.95 7.88 13.15
C ALA A 93 -4.88 8.09 11.95
N LEU A 94 -5.64 9.19 11.93
CA LEU A 94 -6.52 9.54 10.81
C LEU A 94 -5.73 9.87 9.54
N ILE A 95 -4.63 10.61 9.67
CA ILE A 95 -3.73 10.92 8.56
C ILE A 95 -3.10 9.64 8.02
N ALA A 96 -2.58 8.78 8.90
CA ALA A 96 -2.00 7.49 8.53
C ALA A 96 -3.03 6.57 7.83
N ALA A 97 -4.27 6.56 8.30
CA ALA A 97 -5.36 5.81 7.66
C ALA A 97 -5.68 6.34 6.26
N GLY A 98 -5.70 7.65 6.07
CA GLY A 98 -5.87 8.28 4.76
C GLY A 98 -4.79 7.86 3.76
N PHE A 99 -3.52 7.89 4.18
CA PHE A 99 -2.42 7.42 3.34
C PHE A 99 -2.49 5.92 3.08
N THR A 100 -2.85 5.12 4.09
CA THR A 100 -3.05 3.68 3.93
C THR A 100 -4.09 3.39 2.85
N MET A 101 -5.24 4.06 2.89
CA MET A 101 -6.26 3.95 1.84
C MET A 101 -5.71 4.32 0.47
N LEU A 102 -4.96 5.43 0.37
CA LEU A 102 -4.40 5.91 -0.88
C LEU A 102 -3.41 4.89 -1.50
N PHE A 103 -2.51 4.34 -0.68
CA PHE A 103 -1.50 3.36 -1.10
C PHE A 103 -2.08 2.02 -1.52
N TRP A 104 -3.28 1.68 -1.09
CA TRP A 104 -3.97 0.47 -1.55
C TRP A 104 -4.85 0.74 -2.77
N VAL A 105 -5.72 1.76 -2.69
CA VAL A 105 -6.78 1.98 -3.68
C VAL A 105 -6.23 2.50 -5.00
N VAL A 106 -5.26 3.42 -5.00
CA VAL A 106 -4.73 3.98 -6.25
C VAL A 106 -3.97 2.91 -7.05
N PRO A 107 -3.02 2.15 -6.48
CA PRO A 107 -2.34 1.08 -7.21
C PRO A 107 -3.26 -0.09 -7.54
N GLY A 108 -4.21 -0.43 -6.66
CA GLY A 108 -5.22 -1.46 -6.92
C GLY A 108 -6.17 -1.09 -8.06
N GLY A 109 -6.50 0.20 -8.21
CA GLY A 109 -7.24 0.73 -9.36
C GLY A 109 -6.46 0.60 -10.67
N VAL A 110 -5.17 0.94 -10.67
CA VAL A 110 -4.28 0.74 -11.83
C VAL A 110 -4.17 -0.75 -12.17
N TYR A 111 -4.05 -1.62 -11.16
CA TYR A 111 -4.05 -3.06 -11.35
C TYR A 111 -5.32 -3.53 -12.05
N GLY A 112 -6.49 -3.11 -11.57
CA GLY A 112 -7.79 -3.45 -12.17
C GLY A 112 -7.88 -2.97 -13.61
N TRP A 113 -7.56 -1.70 -13.86
CA TRP A 113 -7.61 -1.10 -15.19
C TRP A 113 -6.69 -1.79 -16.21
N LEU A 114 -5.52 -2.26 -15.79
CA LEU A 114 -4.58 -3.00 -16.64
C LEU A 114 -4.90 -4.50 -16.76
N SER A 115 -5.86 -4.99 -15.96
CA SER A 115 -6.33 -6.38 -16.00
C SER A 115 -7.49 -6.57 -16.96
N ASP A 116 -8.25 -5.51 -17.23
CA ASP A 116 -9.32 -5.43 -18.24
C ASP A 116 -8.73 -5.40 -19.67
#